data_AF-A0A953VJS6-F1
#
_entry.id   AF-A0A953VJS6-F1
#
_cell.length_a   1.000
_cell.length_b   1.000
_cell.length_c   1.000
_cell.angle_alpha   90.00
_cell.angle_beta   90.00
_cell.angle_gamma   90.00
#
_symmetry.space_group_name_H-M   'P 1'
#
loop_
_entity.id
_entity.type
_entity.pdbx_description
1 polymer ?
#
loop_
_entity_poly.entity_id
_entity_poly.type
_entity_poly.pdbx_seq_one_letter_code
_entity_poly.pdbx_strand_id
1 'polypeptide(L)' 'MNTDPSLAPLNKIFIRALRRINDAGDSDAACRLAAEAWSLLRHDWPREAQRLNGVMHAFTKPDPIGNQRRETNERQ' A
#
# COMPACT_ATOMS: atom_id res chain seq x y z
N MET A 1 0.92 8.61 24.57
CA MET A 1 0.93 7.70 23.41
C MET A 1 -0.30 6.84 23.50
N ASN A 2 -1.21 6.94 22.53
CA ASN A 2 -2.31 5.99 22.45
C ASN A 2 -1.71 4.59 22.25
N THR A 3 -2.22 3.61 22.99
CA THR A 3 -1.72 2.23 22.93
C THR A 3 -2.92 1.29 22.90
N ASP A 4 -3.27 0.88 21.69
CA ASP A 4 -4.30 -0.11 21.41
C ASP A 4 -3.54 -1.33 20.88
N PRO A 5 -3.50 -2.43 21.64
CA PRO A 5 -2.78 -3.62 21.24
C PRO A 5 -3.31 -4.23 19.93
N SER A 6 -4.54 -3.88 19.52
CA SER A 6 -5.20 -4.37 18.31
C SER A 6 -4.81 -3.58 17.05
N LEU A 7 -4.31 -2.36 17.20
CA LEU A 7 -4.03 -1.51 16.05
C LEU A 7 -2.86 -2.03 15.20
N ALA A 8 -1.78 -2.48 15.85
CA ALA A 8 -0.62 -3.04 15.14
C ALA A 8 -0.97 -4.29 14.29
N PRO A 9 -1.68 -5.32 14.83
CA PRO A 9 -2.09 -6.46 14.02
C PRO A 9 -3.12 -6.08 12.94
N LEU A 10 -4.07 -5.18 13.24
CA LEU A 10 -5.01 -4.69 12.24
C LEU A 10 -4.30 -3.98 11.08
N ASN A 11 -3.37 -3.08 11.37
CA ASN A 11 -2.58 -2.38 10.36
C ASN A 11 -1.76 -3.39 9.52
N LYS A 12 -1.24 -4.46 10.12
CA LYS A 12 -0.57 -5.54 9.37
C LYS A 12 -1.51 -6.26 8.41
N ILE A 13 -2.75 -6.54 8.80
CA ILE A 13 -3.77 -7.15 7.93
C ILE A 13 -4.11 -6.20 6.78
N PHE A 14 -4.32 -4.91 7.09
CA PHE A 14 -4.59 -3.89 6.10
C PHE A 14 -3.47 -3.77 5.07
N ILE A 15 -2.20 -3.70 5.50
CA ILE A 15 -1.04 -3.69 4.61
C ILE A 15 -1.01 -4.92 3.68
N ARG A 16 -1.38 -6.11 4.17
CA ARG A 16 -1.47 -7.32 3.34
C ARG A 16 -2.59 -7.20 2.30
N ALA A 17 -3.71 -6.58 2.63
CA ALA A 17 -4.79 -6.32 1.69
C ALA A 17 -4.34 -5.34 0.60
N LEU A 18 -3.68 -4.24 0.96
CA LEU A 18 -3.13 -3.27 0.01
C LEU A 18 -2.15 -3.93 -0.98
N ARG A 19 -1.28 -4.80 -0.50
CA ARG A 19 -0.36 -5.57 -1.37
C ARG A 19 -1.12 -6.45 -2.37
N ARG A 20 -2.17 -7.15 -1.93
CA ARG A 20 -3.00 -7.96 -2.82
C ARG A 20 -3.71 -7.13 -3.90
N ILE A 21 -4.15 -5.92 -3.56
CA ILE A 21 -4.77 -4.99 -4.52
C ILE A 21 -3.72 -4.55 -5.55
N ASN A 22 -2.52 -4.18 -5.09
CA ASN A 22 -1.41 -3.85 -5.97
C ASN A 22 -1.01 -5.03 -6.88
N ASP A 23 -0.91 -6.25 -6.34
CA ASP A 23 -0.57 -7.46 -7.09
C ASP A 23 -1.64 -7.83 -8.13
N ALA A 24 -2.90 -7.41 -7.91
CA ALA A 24 -3.99 -7.54 -8.89
C ALA A 24 -3.93 -6.49 -10.01
N GLY A 25 -2.94 -5.59 -9.98
CA GLY A 25 -2.72 -4.55 -10.99
C GLY A 25 -3.37 -3.20 -10.68
N ASP A 26 -3.96 -3.03 -9.49
CA ASP A 26 -4.62 -1.79 -9.07
C ASP A 26 -3.76 -1.01 -8.04
N SER A 27 -2.55 -0.65 -8.46
CA SER A 27 -1.59 0.10 -7.63
C SER A 27 -2.12 1.47 -7.20
N ASP A 28 -2.91 2.13 -8.06
CA ASP A 28 -3.49 3.44 -7.77
C ASP A 28 -4.50 3.37 -6.62
N ALA A 29 -5.42 2.40 -6.65
CA ALA A 29 -6.36 2.21 -5.54
C ALA A 29 -5.62 1.82 -4.25
N ALA A 30 -4.61 0.94 -4.33
CA ALA A 30 -3.80 0.57 -3.18
C ALA A 30 -3.08 1.78 -2.56
N CYS A 31 -2.55 2.67 -3.40
CA CYS A 31 -1.86 3.89 -2.95
C CYS A 31 -2.82 4.88 -2.27
N ARG A 32 -4.02 5.12 -2.85
CA ARG A 32 -5.04 6.00 -2.26
C ARG A 32 -5.51 5.51 -0.90
N LEU A 33 -5.85 4.22 -0.80
CA LEU A 33 -6.25 3.61 0.48
C LEU A 33 -5.14 3.69 1.54
N ALA A 34 -3.88 3.51 1.14
CA ALA A 34 -2.75 3.66 2.05
C ALA A 34 -2.58 5.11 2.54
N ALA A 35 -2.78 6.10 1.66
CA ALA A 35 -2.70 7.52 2.00
C ALA A 35 -3.81 7.96 2.95
N GLU A 36 -5.04 7.50 2.73
CA GLU A 36 -6.17 7.76 3.62
C GLU A 36 -5.89 7.21 5.02
N ALA A 37 -5.48 5.94 5.13
CA ALA A 37 -5.12 5.34 6.40
C ALA A 37 -3.93 6.04 7.08
N TRP A 38 -2.91 6.45 6.31
CA TRP A 38 -1.81 7.24 6.84
C TRP A 38 -2.29 8.55 7.45
N SER A 39 -3.21 9.24 6.77
CA SER A 39 -3.76 10.51 7.24
C SER A 39 -4.46 10.36 8.61
N LEU A 40 -5.14 9.25 8.85
CA LEU A 40 -5.81 8.96 10.12
C LEU A 40 -4.81 8.65 11.25
N LEU A 41 -3.70 7.99 10.93
CA LEU A 41 -2.76 7.48 11.94
C LEU A 41 -1.61 8.45 12.25
N ARG A 42 -1.32 9.43 11.38
CA ARG A 42 -0.08 10.26 11.46
C ARG A 42 0.13 11.00 12.78
N HIS A 43 -0.95 11.40 13.47
CA HIS A 43 -0.87 12.21 14.69
C HIS A 43 -0.86 11.35 15.96
N ASP A 44 -1.78 10.38 16.03
CA ASP A 44 -1.99 9.57 17.24
C ASP A 44 -1.14 8.29 17.28
N TRP A 45 -0.75 7.79 16.11
CA TRP A 45 -0.11 6.49 15.90
C TRP A 45 1.05 6.57 14.88
N PRO A 46 2.09 7.37 15.17
CA PRO A 46 3.14 7.69 14.20
C PRO A 46 3.92 6.46 13.72
N ARG A 47 4.08 5.43 14.57
CA ARG A 47 4.75 4.16 14.21
C ARG A 47 3.95 3.39 13.16
N GLU A 48 2.63 3.34 13.31
CA GLU A 48 1.72 2.66 12.39
C GLU A 48 1.60 3.44 11.08
N ALA A 49 1.58 4.77 11.14
CA ALA A 49 1.63 5.65 9.97
C ALA A 49 2.94 5.45 9.17
N GLN A 50 4.10 5.36 9.85
CA GLN A 50 5.38 5.15 9.17
C GLN A 50 5.41 3.85 8.34
N ARG A 51 4.74 2.79 8.80
CA ARG A 51 4.62 1.54 8.02
C ARG A 51 3.83 1.74 6.74
N LEU A 52 2.74 2.51 6.78
CA LEU A 52 1.93 2.83 5.60
C LEU A 52 2.69 3.70 4.60
N ASN A 53 3.50 4.65 5.08
CA ASN A 53 4.42 5.40 4.22
C ASN A 53 5.38 4.48 3.45
N GLY A 54 5.96 3.47 4.11
CA GLY A 54 6.81 2.49 3.45
C GLY A 54 6.08 1.68 2.36
N VAL A 55 4.79 1.42 2.55
CA VAL A 55 3.95 0.71 1.56
C VAL A 55 3.66 1.59 0.35
N MET A 56 3.28 2.86 0.55
CA MET A 56 3.08 3.82 -0.56
C MET A 56 4.33 3.95 -1.42
N HIS A 57 5.51 4.07 -0.80
CA HIS A 57 6.79 4.10 -1.51
C HIS A 57 7.10 2.81 -2.27
N ALA A 58 6.60 1.65 -1.83
CA ALA A 58 6.79 0.40 -2.56
C ALA A 58 5.93 0.36 -3.83
N PHE A 59 4.72 0.95 -3.81
CA PHE A 59 3.82 0.99 -4.96
C PHE A 59 4.24 1.99 -6.04
N THR A 60 4.92 3.08 -5.64
CA THR A 60 5.40 4.11 -6.59
C THR A 60 6.71 3.75 -7.27
N LYS A 61 7.40 2.67 -6.84
CA LYS A 61 8.58 2.19 -7.54
C LYS A 61 8.10 1.41 -8.78
N PRO A 62 8.45 1.83 -10.00
CA PRO A 62 8.16 1.05 -11.18
C PRO A 62 8.85 -0.30 -11.02
N ASP A 63 8.06 -1.37 -11.00
CA ASP A 63 8.58 -2.73 -11.07
C ASP A 63 9.35 -2.86 -12.40
N PRO A 64 10.67 -3.10 -12.39
CA PRO A 64 11.42 -3.25 -13.63
C PRO A 64 10.93 -4.44 -14.48
N ILE A 65 10.08 -5.32 -13.92
CA ILE A 65 9.59 -6.54 -14.58
C ILE A 65 8.11 -6.40 -15.05
N GLY A 66 7.37 -5.39 -14.56
CA GLY A 66 5.91 -5.29 -14.74
C GLY A 66 5.40 -4.68 -16.05
N ASN A 67 6.26 -3.99 -16.81
CA ASN A 67 5.80 -3.25 -18.01
C ASN A 67 5.73 -4.10 -19.29
N GLN A 68 6.20 -5.36 -19.29
CA GLN A 68 6.29 -6.18 -20.53
C GLN A 68 5.01 -6.94 -20.91
N ARG A 69 3.99 -7.05 -20.05
CA ARG A 69 2.76 -7.81 -20.38
C ARG A 69 1.66 -7.01 -21.07
N ARG A 70 1.78 -5.68 -21.17
CA ARG A 70 0.80 -4.85 -21.88
C ARG A 70 1.15 -4.65 -23.36
N GLU A 71 2.44 -4.64 -23.72
CA GLU A 71 2.86 -4.43 -25.12
C GLU A 71 2.74 -5.67 -26.04
N THR A 72 2.54 -6.87 -25.49
CA THR A 72 2.46 -8.10 -26.30
C THR A 72 1.07 -8.41 -26.85
N ASN A 73 0.02 -7.68 -26.42
CA ASN A 73 -1.36 -7.94 -26.85
C ASN A 73 -1.92 -6.93 -27.87
N GLU A 74 -1.14 -5.94 -28.31
CA GLU A 74 -1.58 -4.90 -29.26
C GLU A 74 -0.94 -5.01 -30.65
N ARG A 75 -0.26 -6.13 -30.97
CA ARG A 75 0.36 -6.38 -32.29
C ARG A 75 -0.11 -7.68 -32.95
N GLN A 76 -1.41 -7.96 -32.92
CA GLN A 76 -2.03 -8.96 -33.80
C GLN A 76 -3.02 -8.30 -34.75
#